data_AF-A0A533VIC5-F1
#
_entry.id   AF-A0A533VIC5-F1
#
_cell.length_a   1.000
_cell.length_b   1.000
_cell.length_c   1.000
_cell.angle_alpha   90.00
_cell.angle_beta   90.00
_cell.angle_gamma   90.00
#
_symmetry.space_group_name_H-M   'P 1'
#
loop_
_entity.id
_entity.type
_entity.pdbx_description
1 polymer ?
#
loop_
_entity_poly.entity_id
_entity_poly.type
_entity_poly.pdbx_seq_one_letter_code
_entity_poly.pdbx_strand_id
1 'polypeptide(L)'
;MTFGLLWLRSHDKFLLKLTIVGILLLSIIHIYLSISVIDFNSKIFVFLHIITILILILVFLSILIKGIVPIAISCLGIVLLYGSIVIPSVATDSLGPFYYKASTGNLNIESINRGSHGFFLLGIAMIVFGIIIAYKPDVLYTRNRPVSAEDIWAKYPKWDERLQFSGTTTESLIRLPNLLSDTEKYLVWRYEFVLAIIYGTVYQVPINSYIPESSKILRESKSHRLIGFSKYGYFI
;
A
#
# COMPACT_ATOMS: atom_id res chain seq x y z
N MET A 1 3.54 -9.87 21.97
CA MET A 1 2.84 -9.05 20.94
C MET A 1 2.97 -9.58 19.50
N THR A 2 3.88 -10.51 19.20
CA THR A 2 4.14 -11.00 17.82
C THR A 2 3.01 -11.87 17.23
N PHE A 3 2.33 -12.69 18.05
CA PHE A 3 1.27 -13.59 17.58
C PHE A 3 0.03 -12.87 17.02
N GLY A 4 -0.44 -11.80 17.68
CA GLY A 4 -1.61 -11.04 17.21
C GLY A 4 -1.35 -10.30 15.90
N LEU A 5 -0.16 -9.72 15.75
CA LEU A 5 0.28 -9.06 14.51
C LEU A 5 0.41 -10.04 13.34
N LEU A 6 0.94 -11.25 13.59
CA LEU A 6 1.04 -12.28 12.57
C LEU A 6 -0.34 -12.79 12.12
N TRP A 7 -1.26 -12.95 13.07
CA TRP A 7 -2.63 -13.40 12.80
C TRP A 7 -3.43 -12.40 11.96
N LEU A 8 -3.31 -11.10 12.27
CA LEU A 8 -3.93 -10.06 11.46
C LEU A 8 -3.41 -10.05 10.02
N ARG A 9 -2.09 -10.20 9.86
CA ARG A 9 -1.45 -10.22 8.53
C ARG A 9 -1.85 -11.44 7.69
N SER A 10 -2.08 -12.60 8.32
CA SER A 10 -2.53 -13.79 7.60
C SER A 10 -4.01 -13.75 7.17
N HIS A 11 -4.83 -12.91 7.81
CA HIS A 11 -6.28 -12.79 7.55
C HIS A 11 -6.68 -11.47 6.87
N ASP A 12 -5.74 -10.76 6.25
CA ASP A 12 -5.94 -9.47 5.60
C ASP A 12 -7.16 -9.42 4.65
N LYS A 13 -7.38 -10.47 3.84
CA LYS A 13 -8.53 -10.53 2.92
C LYS A 13 -9.88 -10.68 3.64
N PHE A 14 -9.89 -11.38 4.78
CA PHE A 14 -11.09 -11.55 5.59
C PHE A 14 -11.45 -10.24 6.29
N LEU A 15 -10.47 -9.55 6.87
CA LEU A 15 -10.64 -8.25 7.50
C LEU A 15 -11.16 -7.20 6.50
N LEU A 16 -10.63 -7.18 5.28
CA LEU A 16 -11.13 -6.29 4.23
C LEU A 16 -12.61 -6.54 3.91
N LYS A 17 -13.04 -7.81 3.76
CA LYS A 17 -14.45 -8.14 3.52
C LYS A 17 -15.33 -7.68 4.67
N LEU A 18 -14.87 -7.90 5.90
CA LEU A 18 -15.59 -7.50 7.10
C LEU A 18 -15.73 -5.97 7.19
N THR A 19 -14.69 -5.21 6.82
CA THR A 19 -14.74 -3.75 6.72
C THR A 19 -15.74 -3.28 5.67
N ILE A 20 -15.79 -3.91 4.49
CA ILE A 20 -16.78 -3.57 3.44
C ILE A 20 -18.21 -3.80 3.95
N VAL A 21 -18.46 -4.95 4.57
CA VAL A 21 -19.77 -5.26 5.18
C VAL A 21 -20.10 -4.28 6.30
N GLY A 22 -19.10 -3.91 7.12
CA GLY A 22 -19.25 -2.93 8.19
C GLY A 22 -19.65 -1.54 7.69
N ILE A 23 -19.02 -1.05 6.62
CA ILE A 23 -19.37 0.24 5.98
C ILE A 23 -20.81 0.20 5.42
N LEU A 24 -21.20 -0.92 4.80
CA LEU A 24 -22.57 -1.12 4.32
C LEU A 24 -23.57 -1.05 5.48
N LEU A 25 -23.27 -1.75 6.58
CA LEU A 25 -24.13 -1.78 7.76
C LEU A 25 -24.22 -0.40 8.42
N LEU A 26 -23.11 0.34 8.53
CA LEU A 26 -23.10 1.73 9.00
C LEU A 26 -23.95 2.64 8.10
N SER A 27 -23.96 2.41 6.79
CA SER A 27 -24.81 3.16 5.86
C SER A 27 -26.29 2.89 6.10
N ILE A 28 -26.67 1.65 6.35
CA ILE A 28 -28.05 1.28 6.71
C ILE A 28 -28.46 1.94 8.03
N ILE A 29 -27.59 1.89 9.05
CA ILE A 29 -27.84 2.53 10.36
C ILE A 29 -28.01 4.04 10.19
N HIS A 30 -27.13 4.68 9.43
CA HIS A 30 -27.17 6.12 9.18
C HIS A 30 -28.47 6.54 8.47
N ILE A 31 -28.86 5.81 7.42
CA ILE A 31 -30.12 6.07 6.70
C ILE A 31 -31.33 5.87 7.62
N TYR A 32 -31.34 4.79 8.40
CA TYR A 32 -32.43 4.50 9.33
C TYR A 32 -32.60 5.60 10.37
N LEU A 33 -31.50 6.04 11.01
CA LEU A 33 -31.52 7.12 11.99
C LEU A 33 -31.83 8.49 11.37
N SER A 34 -31.43 8.72 10.12
CA SER A 34 -31.72 10.01 9.44
C SER A 34 -33.20 10.16 9.09
N ILE A 35 -33.89 9.05 8.78
CA ILE A 35 -35.32 9.04 8.43
C ILE A 35 -36.19 8.96 9.70
N SER A 36 -35.71 8.26 10.73
CA SER A 36 -36.49 8.00 11.93
C SER A 36 -36.28 9.11 12.96
N VAL A 37 -37.37 9.67 13.49
CA VAL A 37 -37.33 10.61 14.63
C VAL A 37 -37.20 9.78 15.91
N ILE A 38 -36.03 9.20 16.12
CA ILE A 38 -35.75 8.35 17.29
C ILE A 38 -35.18 9.23 18.40
N ASP A 39 -35.80 9.16 19.57
CA ASP A 39 -35.30 9.79 20.79
C ASP A 39 -33.96 9.15 21.21
N PHE A 40 -32.99 10.00 21.58
CA PHE A 40 -31.68 9.61 22.10
C PHE A 40 -31.77 8.64 23.28
N ASN A 41 -32.79 8.81 24.14
CA ASN A 41 -32.98 7.93 25.31
C ASN A 41 -33.69 6.62 24.97
N SER A 42 -34.05 6.38 23.71
CA SER A 42 -34.70 5.14 23.31
C SER A 42 -33.75 3.95 23.39
N LYS A 43 -34.27 2.79 23.79
CA LYS A 43 -33.52 1.52 23.82
C LYS A 43 -32.97 1.15 22.43
N ILE A 44 -33.67 1.55 21.36
CA ILE A 44 -33.29 1.32 19.97
C ILE A 44 -32.04 2.13 19.62
N PHE A 45 -32.00 3.42 19.99
CA PHE A 45 -30.83 4.25 19.77
C PHE A 45 -29.60 3.70 20.49
N VAL A 46 -29.73 3.37 21.78
CA VAL A 46 -28.63 2.80 22.58
C VAL A 46 -28.08 1.52 21.93
N PHE A 47 -28.95 0.64 21.45
CA PHE A 47 -28.55 -0.58 20.74
C PHE A 47 -27.78 -0.28 19.44
N LEU A 48 -28.31 0.62 18.59
CA LEU A 48 -27.67 1.03 17.34
C LEU A 48 -26.34 1.73 17.58
N HIS A 49 -26.24 2.51 18.66
CA HIS A 49 -25.03 3.20 19.07
C HIS A 49 -23.91 2.21 19.45
N ILE A 50 -24.23 1.20 20.27
CA ILE A 50 -23.27 0.14 20.65
C ILE A 50 -22.80 -0.63 19.41
N ILE A 51 -23.72 -0.98 18.51
CA ILE A 51 -23.38 -1.65 17.24
C ILE A 51 -22.45 -0.77 16.39
N THR A 52 -22.74 0.52 16.29
CA THR A 52 -21.91 1.49 15.56
C THR A 52 -20.47 1.48 16.08
N ILE A 53 -20.29 1.58 17.41
CA ILE A 53 -18.95 1.54 18.03
C ILE A 53 -18.23 0.23 17.70
N LEU A 54 -18.93 -0.91 17.81
CA LEU A 54 -18.34 -2.22 17.53
C LEU A 54 -17.86 -2.32 16.07
N ILE A 55 -18.67 -1.85 15.11
CA ILE A 55 -18.29 -1.84 13.69
C ILE A 55 -17.08 -0.93 13.47
N LEU A 56 -17.05 0.27 14.05
CA LEU A 56 -15.93 1.21 13.87
C LEU A 56 -14.62 0.65 14.43
N ILE A 57 -14.66 -0.07 15.56
CA ILE A 57 -13.48 -0.78 16.10
C ILE A 57 -12.97 -1.83 15.12
N LEU A 58 -13.88 -2.61 14.51
CA LEU A 58 -13.51 -3.62 13.52
C LEU A 58 -12.88 -2.99 12.27
N VAL A 59 -13.44 -1.87 11.80
CA VAL A 59 -12.89 -1.10 10.68
C VAL A 59 -11.48 -0.61 11.04
N PHE A 60 -11.28 -0.04 12.23
CA PHE A 60 -9.97 0.42 12.69
C PHE A 60 -8.95 -0.72 12.77
N LEU A 61 -9.36 -1.88 13.27
CA LEU A 61 -8.46 -3.03 13.40
C LEU A 61 -7.97 -3.51 12.02
N SER A 62 -8.79 -3.39 10.98
CA SER A 62 -8.45 -3.80 9.60
C SER A 62 -7.32 -2.99 8.95
N ILE A 63 -7.00 -1.82 9.48
CA ILE A 63 -6.03 -0.87 8.91
C ILE A 63 -4.83 -0.59 9.83
N LEU A 64 -4.90 -1.03 11.10
CA LEU A 64 -3.92 -0.73 12.15
C LEU A 64 -2.47 -1.10 11.76
N ILE A 65 -2.29 -2.11 10.90
CA ILE A 65 -0.97 -2.66 10.53
C ILE A 65 -0.55 -2.22 9.12
N LYS A 66 -1.33 -1.35 8.46
CA LYS A 66 -1.16 -1.02 7.03
C LYS A 66 -0.31 0.24 6.78
N GLY A 67 0.16 0.89 7.84
CA GLY A 67 1.04 2.06 7.78
C GLY A 67 0.38 3.35 8.26
N ILE A 68 1.20 4.35 8.58
CA ILE A 68 0.77 5.57 9.26
C ILE A 68 -0.24 6.40 8.44
N VAL A 69 -0.08 6.46 7.12
CA VAL A 69 -0.93 7.26 6.23
C VAL A 69 -2.36 6.70 6.14
N PRO A 70 -2.58 5.41 5.81
CA PRO A 70 -3.91 4.80 5.89
C PRO A 70 -4.58 4.94 7.24
N ILE A 71 -3.82 4.82 8.33
CA ILE A 71 -4.34 4.95 9.70
C ILE A 71 -4.83 6.37 9.94
N ALA A 72 -4.03 7.39 9.63
CA ALA A 72 -4.40 8.79 9.87
C ALA A 72 -5.68 9.19 9.12
N ILE A 73 -5.75 8.86 7.82
CA ILE A 73 -6.91 9.17 6.97
C ILE A 73 -8.16 8.46 7.48
N SER A 74 -8.04 7.18 7.84
CA SER A 74 -9.19 6.40 8.28
C SER A 74 -9.63 6.77 9.69
N CYS A 75 -8.73 7.16 10.60
CA CYS A 75 -9.10 7.68 11.92
C CYS A 75 -9.98 8.92 11.80
N LEU A 76 -9.60 9.86 10.93
CA LEU A 76 -10.44 11.03 10.63
C LEU A 76 -11.79 10.60 10.07
N GLY A 77 -11.81 9.62 9.16
CA GLY A 77 -13.05 9.06 8.62
C GLY A 77 -13.95 8.42 9.70
N ILE A 78 -13.37 7.65 10.63
CA ILE A 78 -14.09 7.02 11.75
C ILE A 78 -14.74 8.07 12.65
N VAL A 79 -14.01 9.14 12.98
CA VAL A 79 -14.55 10.25 13.80
C VAL A 79 -15.73 10.92 13.09
N LEU A 80 -15.61 11.16 11.78
CA LEU A 80 -16.69 11.74 10.99
C LEU A 80 -17.91 10.82 10.92
N LEU A 81 -17.73 9.51 10.71
CA LEU A 81 -18.82 8.53 10.69
C LEU A 81 -19.54 8.47 12.03
N TYR A 82 -18.80 8.36 13.13
CA TYR A 82 -19.38 8.36 14.46
C TYR A 82 -20.15 9.65 14.74
N GLY A 83 -19.55 10.80 14.43
CA GLY A 83 -20.18 12.11 14.60
C GLY A 83 -21.48 12.23 13.80
N SER A 84 -21.50 11.78 12.54
CA SER A 84 -22.72 11.82 11.72
C SER A 84 -23.86 10.96 12.27
N ILE A 85 -23.56 9.84 12.93
CA ILE A 85 -24.59 8.97 13.50
C ILE A 85 -25.15 9.55 14.81
N VAL A 86 -24.31 10.18 15.63
CA VAL A 86 -24.68 10.63 16.99
C VAL A 86 -25.18 12.08 17.04
N ILE A 87 -24.58 12.98 16.25
CA ILE A 87 -24.90 14.42 16.33
C ILE A 87 -26.38 14.71 16.08
N PRO A 88 -27.06 14.16 15.05
CA PRO A 88 -28.48 14.40 14.83
C PRO A 88 -29.37 14.04 16.01
N SER A 89 -29.07 12.92 16.68
CA SER A 89 -29.85 12.43 17.83
C SER A 89 -29.67 13.24 19.11
N VAL A 90 -28.52 13.90 19.28
CA VAL A 90 -28.25 14.75 20.46
C VAL A 90 -28.68 16.20 20.21
N ALA A 91 -28.67 16.64 18.95
CA ALA A 91 -28.95 18.02 18.58
C ALA A 91 -30.44 18.38 18.57
N THR A 92 -31.35 17.40 18.69
CA THR A 92 -32.78 17.66 18.92
C THR A 92 -33.01 18.45 20.21
N ASP A 93 -32.12 18.32 21.19
CA ASP A 93 -32.21 18.99 22.50
C ASP A 93 -31.54 20.39 22.50
N SER A 94 -30.83 20.76 21.44
CA SER A 94 -30.06 22.03 21.35
C SER A 94 -30.57 22.97 20.26
N LEU A 95 -31.82 22.77 19.81
CA LEU A 95 -32.47 23.63 18.83
C LEU A 95 -32.66 25.05 19.39
N GLY A 96 -32.03 26.02 18.72
CA GLY A 96 -32.05 27.41 19.17
C GLY A 96 -31.28 28.35 18.24
N PRO A 97 -31.28 29.66 18.58
CA PRO A 97 -30.49 30.64 17.85
C PRO A 97 -29.00 30.38 18.07
N PHE A 98 -28.27 30.23 16.97
CA PHE A 98 -26.83 30.11 16.96
C PHE A 98 -26.20 31.42 16.49
N TYR A 99 -25.15 31.85 17.21
CA TYR A 99 -24.43 33.09 16.94
C TYR A 99 -23.03 32.74 16.43
N TYR A 100 -22.79 32.95 15.13
CA TYR A 100 -21.46 32.79 14.56
C TYR A 100 -21.08 34.01 13.75
N LYS A 101 -20.01 34.68 14.18
CA LYS A 101 -19.30 35.72 13.43
C LYS A 101 -20.26 36.76 12.79
N ALA A 102 -21.06 37.40 13.65
CA ALA A 102 -22.06 38.43 13.33
C ALA A 102 -23.30 37.96 12.51
N SER A 103 -23.45 36.68 12.22
CA SER A 103 -24.67 36.10 11.66
C SER A 103 -25.49 35.40 12.74
N THR A 104 -26.77 35.72 12.79
CA THR A 104 -27.78 35.00 13.57
C THR A 104 -28.50 34.02 12.64
N GLY A 105 -28.54 32.75 13.04
CA GLY A 105 -29.30 31.72 12.33
C GLY A 105 -29.97 30.79 13.33
N ASN A 106 -31.11 30.21 12.95
CA ASN A 106 -31.72 29.14 13.75
C ASN A 106 -31.13 27.80 13.30
N LEU A 107 -30.58 27.04 14.25
CA LEU A 107 -30.26 25.64 14.02
C LEU A 107 -31.57 24.87 13.85
N ASN A 108 -31.84 24.44 12.62
CA ASN A 108 -32.96 23.56 12.31
C ASN A 108 -32.44 22.13 12.18
N ILE A 109 -33.26 21.16 12.62
CA ILE A 109 -33.01 19.71 12.45
C ILE A 109 -32.61 19.38 11.02
N GLU A 110 -33.28 19.98 10.04
CA GLU A 110 -33.00 19.80 8.61
C GLU A 110 -31.54 20.17 8.25
N SER A 111 -31.03 21.28 8.78
CA SER A 111 -29.66 21.73 8.54
C SER A 111 -28.63 20.80 9.19
N ILE A 112 -28.95 20.29 10.39
CA ILE A 112 -28.10 19.37 11.14
C ILE A 112 -28.04 18.01 10.44
N ASN A 113 -29.19 17.50 9.97
CA ASN A 113 -29.25 16.27 9.18
C ASN A 113 -28.46 16.39 7.88
N ARG A 114 -28.59 17.50 7.15
CA ARG A 114 -27.80 17.74 5.92
C ARG A 114 -26.30 17.80 6.19
N GLY A 115 -25.88 18.49 7.25
CA GLY A 115 -24.48 18.52 7.68
C GLY A 115 -23.97 17.12 8.05
N SER A 116 -24.78 16.37 8.79
CA SER A 116 -24.48 14.99 9.17
C SER A 116 -24.33 14.07 7.94
N HIS A 117 -25.20 14.17 6.95
CA HIS A 117 -25.04 13.43 5.69
C HIS A 117 -23.73 13.75 4.97
N GLY A 118 -23.33 15.03 4.94
CA GLY A 118 -22.06 15.46 4.38
C GLY A 118 -20.86 14.84 5.11
N PHE A 119 -20.88 14.87 6.45
CA PHE A 119 -19.84 14.23 7.26
C PHE A 119 -19.81 12.71 7.10
N PHE A 120 -20.97 12.06 6.99
CA PHE A 120 -21.07 10.62 6.77
C PHE A 120 -20.42 10.22 5.43
N LEU A 121 -20.78 10.89 4.34
CA LEU A 121 -20.22 10.63 3.01
C LEU A 121 -18.71 10.90 2.95
N LEU A 122 -18.27 12.01 3.55
CA LEU A 122 -16.84 12.31 3.67
C LEU A 122 -16.11 11.23 4.48
N GLY A 123 -16.70 10.78 5.59
CA GLY A 123 -16.17 9.71 6.41
C GLY A 123 -16.00 8.40 5.65
N ILE A 124 -17.02 7.99 4.87
CA ILE A 124 -16.92 6.83 3.97
C ILE A 124 -15.79 7.03 2.97
N ALA A 125 -15.74 8.18 2.29
CA ALA A 125 -14.73 8.44 1.28
C ALA A 125 -13.32 8.33 1.87
N MET A 126 -13.08 8.90 3.05
CA MET A 126 -11.79 8.83 3.73
C MET A 126 -11.41 7.39 4.08
N ILE A 127 -12.34 6.58 4.61
CA ILE A 127 -12.07 5.16 4.91
C ILE A 127 -11.79 4.37 3.63
N VAL A 128 -12.55 4.60 2.55
CA VAL A 128 -12.33 3.95 1.25
C VAL A 128 -10.95 4.33 0.69
N PHE A 129 -10.56 5.60 0.74
CA PHE A 129 -9.22 6.03 0.34
C PHE A 129 -8.13 5.39 1.21
N GLY A 130 -8.32 5.33 2.52
CA GLY A 130 -7.43 4.64 3.44
C GLY A 130 -7.25 3.16 3.08
N ILE A 131 -8.35 2.47 2.75
CA ILE A 131 -8.34 1.08 2.29
C ILE A 131 -7.59 0.93 0.96
N ILE A 132 -7.80 1.83 -0.01
CA ILE A 132 -7.09 1.78 -1.29
C ILE A 132 -5.58 1.91 -1.06
N ILE A 133 -5.14 2.88 -0.27
CA ILE A 133 -3.71 3.07 0.05
C ILE A 133 -3.15 1.84 0.79
N ALA A 134 -3.92 1.27 1.72
CA ALA A 134 -3.50 0.13 2.54
C ALA A 134 -3.41 -1.21 1.78
N TYR A 135 -4.32 -1.48 0.85
CA TYR A 135 -4.49 -2.80 0.24
C TYR A 135 -4.15 -2.84 -1.25
N LYS A 136 -4.28 -1.72 -1.97
CA LYS A 136 -4.00 -1.67 -3.41
C LYS A 136 -3.50 -0.27 -3.83
N PRO A 137 -2.33 0.15 -3.32
CA PRO A 137 -1.78 1.48 -3.60
C PRO A 137 -1.52 1.71 -5.10
N ASP A 138 -1.34 0.63 -5.89
CA ASP A 138 -1.15 0.68 -7.34
C ASP A 138 -2.26 1.39 -8.11
N VAL A 139 -3.49 1.44 -7.56
CA VAL A 139 -4.62 2.18 -8.16
C VAL A 139 -4.36 3.68 -8.19
N LEU A 140 -3.55 4.18 -7.25
CA LEU A 140 -3.22 5.61 -7.14
C LEU A 140 -1.95 5.97 -7.90
N TYR A 141 -1.27 5.00 -8.50
CA TYR A 141 -0.03 5.24 -9.23
C TYR A 141 -0.32 5.73 -10.64
N THR A 142 0.44 6.74 -11.06
CA THR A 142 0.43 7.22 -12.44
C THR A 142 1.19 6.23 -13.33
N ARG A 143 0.77 6.14 -14.60
CA ARG A 143 1.28 5.18 -15.59
C ARG A 143 2.79 5.32 -15.87
N ASN A 144 3.40 6.45 -15.51
CA ASN A 144 4.81 6.78 -15.74
C ASN A 144 5.65 6.74 -14.45
N ARG A 145 5.35 5.82 -13.51
CA ARG A 145 6.22 5.64 -12.34
C ARG A 145 7.61 5.17 -12.80
N PRO A 146 8.70 5.78 -12.28
CA PRO A 146 10.03 5.22 -12.49
C PRO A 146 10.07 3.79 -11.95
N VAL A 147 10.50 2.87 -12.81
CA VAL A 147 10.66 1.44 -12.50
C VAL A 147 11.52 1.31 -11.24
N SER A 148 11.07 0.50 -10.28
CA SER A 148 11.82 0.31 -9.04
C SER A 148 13.23 -0.16 -9.38
N ALA A 149 14.23 0.24 -8.59
CA ALA A 149 15.62 -0.09 -8.88
C ALA A 149 15.89 -1.61 -8.99
N GLU A 150 15.03 -2.42 -8.37
CA GLU A 150 15.04 -3.88 -8.41
C GLU A 150 14.46 -4.40 -9.75
N ASP A 151 13.40 -3.77 -10.25
CA ASP A 151 12.74 -4.13 -11.52
C ASP A 151 13.56 -3.69 -12.75
N ILE A 152 14.50 -2.75 -12.63
CA ILE A 152 15.40 -2.34 -13.73
C ILE A 152 16.17 -3.54 -14.29
N TRP A 153 16.47 -4.53 -13.44
CA TRP A 153 17.25 -5.71 -13.82
C TRP A 153 16.38 -6.81 -14.44
N ALA A 154 15.07 -6.82 -14.18
CA ALA A 154 14.14 -7.85 -14.65
C ALA A 154 14.07 -7.98 -16.18
N LYS A 155 14.49 -6.95 -16.93
CA LYS A 155 14.59 -7.01 -18.40
C LYS A 155 15.69 -7.94 -18.93
N TYR A 156 16.66 -8.29 -18.09
CA TYR A 156 17.79 -9.15 -18.51
C TYR A 156 17.54 -10.59 -18.06
N PRO A 157 17.65 -11.59 -18.96
CA PRO A 157 17.56 -13.00 -18.58
C PRO A 157 18.71 -13.42 -17.65
N LYS A 158 18.46 -14.42 -16.79
CA LYS A 158 19.51 -15.01 -15.96
C LYS A 158 20.33 -16.02 -16.77
N TRP A 159 21.65 -15.97 -16.62
CA TRP A 159 22.53 -16.97 -17.22
C TRP A 159 22.42 -18.29 -16.46
N ASP A 160 22.29 -19.38 -17.22
CA ASP A 160 22.41 -20.74 -16.72
C ASP A 160 23.54 -21.42 -17.49
N GLU A 161 24.53 -21.93 -16.76
CA GLU A 161 25.71 -22.58 -17.31
C GLU A 161 25.37 -23.82 -18.16
N ARG A 162 24.18 -24.39 -17.93
CA ARG A 162 23.65 -25.54 -18.69
C ARG A 162 23.11 -25.14 -20.06
N LEU A 163 22.87 -23.85 -20.32
CA LEU A 163 22.38 -23.34 -21.60
C LEU A 163 23.47 -23.22 -22.66
N GLN A 164 24.47 -24.11 -22.66
CA GLN A 164 25.38 -24.21 -23.80
C GLN A 164 24.57 -24.50 -25.06
N PHE A 165 24.60 -23.57 -26.01
CA PHE A 165 23.94 -23.76 -27.29
C PHE A 165 24.51 -25.02 -27.94
N SER A 166 23.63 -25.90 -28.41
CA SER A 166 23.94 -27.09 -29.22
C SER A 166 24.43 -26.69 -30.63
N GLY A 167 25.37 -25.76 -30.70
CA GLY A 167 26.07 -25.33 -31.91
C GLY A 167 27.47 -25.94 -31.95
N THR A 168 28.01 -26.08 -33.16
CA THR A 168 29.22 -26.83 -33.54
C THR A 168 30.56 -26.37 -32.94
N THR A 169 30.55 -25.50 -31.94
CA THR A 169 31.74 -25.01 -31.24
C THR A 169 31.55 -25.17 -29.74
N THR A 170 32.09 -26.25 -29.19
CA THR A 170 32.24 -26.45 -27.74
C THR A 170 33.28 -25.46 -27.23
N GLU A 171 32.83 -24.26 -26.90
CA GLU A 171 33.69 -23.21 -26.37
C GLU A 171 34.05 -23.50 -24.90
N SER A 172 35.30 -23.19 -24.52
CA SER A 172 35.78 -23.29 -23.15
C SER A 172 34.98 -22.35 -22.24
N LEU A 173 34.42 -22.93 -21.18
CA LEU A 173 33.84 -22.15 -20.09
C LEU A 173 34.94 -21.74 -19.12
N ILE A 174 35.06 -20.44 -18.89
CA ILE A 174 35.98 -19.86 -17.92
C ILE A 174 35.20 -19.21 -16.78
N ARG A 175 35.81 -19.11 -15.60
CA ARG A 175 35.18 -18.39 -14.48
C ARG A 175 35.09 -16.90 -14.82
N LEU A 176 33.96 -16.26 -14.52
CA LEU A 176 33.77 -14.82 -14.73
C LEU A 176 34.95 -13.95 -14.22
N PRO A 177 35.56 -14.20 -13.04
CA PRO A 177 36.73 -13.44 -12.58
C PRO A 177 37.94 -13.44 -13.51
N ASN A 178 38.07 -14.41 -14.42
CA ASN A 178 39.18 -14.47 -15.36
C ASN A 178 39.05 -13.42 -16.48
N LEU A 179 37.84 -12.92 -16.75
CA LEU A 179 37.56 -11.87 -17.73
C LEU A 179 37.61 -10.44 -17.13
N LEU A 180 37.92 -10.35 -15.84
CA LEU A 180 37.98 -9.12 -15.08
C LEU A 180 39.44 -8.68 -14.91
N SER A 181 39.64 -7.36 -14.86
CA SER A 181 40.95 -6.80 -14.50
C SER A 181 41.27 -7.11 -13.03
N ASP A 182 42.54 -7.00 -12.65
CA ASP A 182 42.95 -7.28 -11.26
C ASP A 182 42.27 -6.34 -10.26
N THR A 183 42.04 -5.08 -10.63
CA THR A 183 41.29 -4.13 -9.79
C THR A 183 39.82 -4.50 -9.65
N GLU A 184 39.21 -4.99 -10.73
CA GLU A 184 37.82 -5.47 -10.74
C GLU A 184 37.66 -6.71 -9.85
N LYS A 185 38.59 -7.68 -9.93
CA LYS A 185 38.58 -8.90 -9.10
C LYS A 185 38.46 -8.59 -7.60
N TYR A 186 39.09 -7.51 -7.11
CA TYR A 186 38.99 -7.08 -5.71
C TYR A 186 37.62 -6.52 -5.32
N LEU A 187 36.83 -6.00 -6.26
CA LEU A 187 35.53 -5.39 -6.00
C LEU A 187 34.36 -6.34 -6.28
N VAL A 188 34.63 -7.41 -7.02
CA VAL A 188 33.62 -8.36 -7.51
C VAL A 188 32.81 -9.01 -6.40
N TRP A 189 33.38 -9.26 -5.21
CA TRP A 189 32.65 -9.84 -4.08
C TRP A 189 31.44 -9.01 -3.61
N ARG A 190 31.42 -7.70 -3.91
CA ARG A 190 30.34 -6.76 -3.54
C ARG A 190 29.08 -6.93 -4.39
N TYR A 191 29.22 -7.47 -5.59
CA TYR A 191 28.09 -7.69 -6.49
C TYR A 191 27.34 -8.97 -6.12
N GLU A 192 26.09 -9.10 -6.57
CA GLU A 192 25.34 -10.36 -6.58
C GLU A 192 25.45 -10.99 -7.97
N PHE A 193 25.21 -10.16 -8.99
CA PHE A 193 25.40 -10.49 -10.39
C PHE A 193 25.96 -9.30 -11.17
N VAL A 194 26.61 -9.58 -12.28
CA VAL A 194 27.14 -8.60 -13.24
C VAL A 194 26.49 -8.86 -14.60
N LEU A 195 26.33 -7.82 -15.41
CA LEU A 195 25.85 -7.99 -16.77
C LEU A 195 26.97 -8.40 -17.72
N ALA A 196 26.75 -9.44 -18.50
CA ALA A 196 27.66 -9.85 -19.56
C ALA A 196 26.91 -10.12 -20.87
N ILE A 197 27.55 -9.80 -21.99
CA ILE A 197 27.09 -10.16 -23.32
C ILE A 197 27.62 -11.56 -23.61
N ILE A 198 26.70 -12.52 -23.77
CA ILE A 198 26.99 -13.90 -24.13
C ILE A 198 26.20 -14.20 -25.40
N TYR A 199 26.90 -14.60 -26.47
CA TYR A 199 26.30 -14.85 -27.80
C TYR A 199 25.37 -13.73 -28.30
N GLY A 200 25.76 -12.47 -28.07
CA GLY A 200 25.01 -11.28 -28.51
C GLY A 200 23.82 -10.89 -27.62
N THR A 201 23.51 -11.64 -26.56
CA THR A 201 22.43 -11.33 -25.60
C THR A 201 23.02 -10.91 -24.25
N VAL A 202 22.40 -9.94 -23.59
CA VAL A 202 22.81 -9.46 -22.27
C VAL A 202 22.17 -10.32 -21.18
N TYR A 203 22.98 -10.98 -20.37
CA TYR A 203 22.53 -11.82 -19.26
C TYR A 203 22.93 -11.25 -17.90
N GLN A 204 22.13 -11.56 -16.87
CA GLN A 204 22.53 -11.47 -15.48
C GLN A 204 23.39 -12.69 -15.13
N VAL A 205 24.67 -12.45 -14.83
CA VAL A 205 25.65 -13.50 -14.59
C VAL A 205 26.05 -13.48 -13.12
N PRO A 206 25.78 -14.54 -12.34
CA PRO A 206 26.29 -14.67 -10.98
C PRO A 206 27.81 -14.63 -10.95
N ILE A 207 28.40 -14.00 -9.93
CA ILE A 207 29.85 -13.80 -9.86
C ILE A 207 30.68 -15.08 -9.97
N ASN A 208 30.18 -16.15 -9.36
CA ASN A 208 30.89 -17.42 -9.26
C ASN A 208 30.62 -18.34 -10.47
N SER A 209 29.86 -17.85 -11.45
CA SER A 209 29.46 -18.67 -12.59
C SER A 209 30.56 -18.77 -13.65
N TYR A 210 30.42 -19.80 -14.47
CA TYR A 210 31.23 -20.03 -15.65
C TYR A 210 30.53 -19.48 -16.89
N ILE A 211 31.29 -18.77 -17.72
CA ILE A 211 30.80 -18.16 -18.95
C ILE A 211 31.75 -18.49 -20.12
N PRO A 212 31.25 -18.48 -21.37
CA PRO A 212 32.10 -18.70 -22.53
C PRO A 212 33.21 -17.65 -22.64
N GLU A 213 34.40 -18.05 -23.09
CA GLU A 213 35.58 -17.17 -23.17
C GLU A 213 35.38 -15.93 -24.07
N SER A 214 34.57 -16.03 -25.13
CA SER A 214 34.21 -14.90 -26.01
C SER A 214 33.27 -13.87 -25.37
N SER A 215 32.77 -14.14 -24.16
CA SER A 215 31.82 -13.25 -23.48
C SER A 215 32.44 -11.90 -23.14
N LYS A 216 31.65 -10.83 -23.23
CA LYS A 216 32.08 -9.47 -22.90
C LYS A 216 31.34 -8.93 -21.70
N ILE A 217 32.08 -8.58 -20.65
CA ILE A 217 31.51 -7.96 -19.45
C ILE A 217 31.12 -6.51 -19.75
N LEU A 218 29.87 -6.14 -19.43
CA LEU A 218 29.37 -4.80 -19.64
C LEU A 218 29.95 -3.83 -18.61
N ARG A 219 30.50 -2.74 -19.14
CA ARG A 219 31.10 -1.65 -18.36
C ARG A 219 30.42 -0.35 -18.72
N GLU A 220 30.30 0.54 -17.75
CA GLU A 220 29.80 1.89 -17.99
C GLU A 220 30.77 2.65 -18.89
N SER A 221 30.24 3.32 -19.93
CA SER A 221 31.05 3.94 -20.98
C SER A 221 31.97 5.07 -20.49
N LYS A 222 31.60 5.74 -19.38
CA LYS A 222 32.35 6.88 -18.84
C LYS A 222 33.34 6.50 -17.74
N SER A 223 32.91 5.66 -16.80
CA SER A 223 33.70 5.31 -15.62
C SER A 223 34.47 4.01 -15.77
N HIS A 224 34.18 3.23 -16.83
CA HIS A 224 34.64 1.87 -17.03
C HIS A 224 34.31 0.91 -15.87
N ARG A 225 33.39 1.29 -14.97
CA ARG A 225 32.96 0.44 -13.85
C ARG A 225 32.05 -0.68 -14.33
N LEU A 226 32.07 -1.80 -13.61
CA LEU A 226 31.19 -2.94 -13.84
C LEU A 226 29.73 -2.55 -13.63
N ILE A 227 28.86 -2.97 -14.57
CA ILE A 227 27.42 -2.81 -14.44
C ILE A 227 26.86 -4.09 -13.82
N GLY A 228 26.33 -3.99 -12.60
CA GLY A 228 25.78 -5.13 -11.88
C GLY A 228 24.99 -4.69 -10.65
N PHE A 229 24.33 -5.66 -10.03
CA PHE A 229 23.56 -5.44 -8.80
C PHE A 229 24.42 -5.77 -7.58
N SER A 230 24.32 -4.96 -6.53
CA SER A 230 25.10 -5.11 -5.29
C SER A 230 24.37 -6.02 -4.30
N LYS A 231 25.10 -6.94 -3.66
CA LYS A 231 24.57 -7.81 -2.58
C LYS A 231 24.03 -7.03 -1.38
N TYR A 232 24.59 -5.85 -1.13
CA TYR A 232 24.36 -5.06 0.08
C TYR A 232 23.59 -3.77 -0.21
N GLY A 233 22.95 -3.65 -1.39
CA GLY A 233 22.25 -2.43 -1.83
C GLY A 233 23.18 -1.39 -2.48
N TYR A 234 22.62 -0.25 -2.87
CA TYR A 234 23.32 0.80 -3.63
C TYR A 234 24.52 1.38 -2.87
N PHE A 235 25.72 1.16 -3.40
CA PHE A 235 26.91 1.96 -3.09
C PHE A 235 27.30 2.73 -4.35
N ILE A 236 27.39 4.06 -4.22
CA ILE A 236 27.85 5.01 -5.25
C ILE A 236 29.37 4.86 -5.46
#